data_AF-M2QFD1-F1
#
_entry.id   AF-M2QFD1-F1
#
_cell.length_a   1.000
_cell.length_b   1.000
_cell.length_c   1.000
_cell.angle_alpha   90.00
_cell.angle_beta   90.00
_cell.angle_gamma   90.00
#
_symmetry.space_group_name_H-M   'P 1'
#
loop_
_entity.id
_entity.type
_entity.pdbx_description
1 polymer ?
#
loop_
_entity_poly.entity_id
_entity_poly.type
_entity_poly.pdbx_seq_one_letter_code
_entity_poly.pdbx_strand_id
1 'polypeptide(L)'
;MTSSIIGPRAAAAFGGVASAAYIHKWPMRGEVGLLTEVALGAAAFAYKRMVEGGGIGSAVGFALSIVLVHFASLALATVLYRISPFHPLYDFPGPFVWKMTSLKLAQMVWSGKRHEKIIQLHKKYGKVVRTGT
;
A
#
# COMPACT_ATOMS: atom_id res chain seq x y z
N MET A 1 -11.91 24.30 23.58
CA MET A 1 -10.55 23.70 23.65
C MET A 1 -10.69 22.22 23.98
N THR A 2 -10.88 21.38 22.97
CA THR A 2 -10.90 19.91 23.15
C THR A 2 -9.79 19.34 22.30
N SER A 3 -8.63 19.25 22.93
CA SER A 3 -7.47 18.50 22.47
C SER A 3 -7.80 17.00 22.47
N SER A 4 -8.32 16.48 21.37
CA SER A 4 -8.33 15.04 21.13
C SER A 4 -6.92 14.62 20.67
N ILE A 5 -6.26 13.83 21.52
CA ILE A 5 -4.81 13.50 21.54
C ILE A 5 -4.30 12.79 20.26
N ILE A 6 -5.18 12.45 19.32
CA ILE A 6 -4.82 11.93 18.01
C ILE A 6 -5.71 12.66 17.00
N GLY A 7 -5.15 13.60 16.26
CA GLY A 7 -5.90 14.29 15.19
C GLY A 7 -6.49 13.28 14.19
N PRO A 8 -7.57 13.62 13.48
CA PRO A 8 -8.26 12.67 12.59
C PRO A 8 -7.34 12.06 11.52
N ARG A 9 -6.28 12.79 11.13
CA ARG A 9 -5.22 12.30 10.24
C ARG A 9 -4.30 11.26 10.87
N ALA A 10 -3.98 11.41 12.16
CA ALA A 10 -3.17 10.44 12.88
C ALA A 10 -3.98 9.15 13.15
N ALA A 11 -5.29 9.26 13.41
CA ALA A 11 -6.18 8.10 13.50
C ALA A 11 -6.23 7.32 12.17
N ALA A 12 -6.29 8.02 11.03
CA ALA A 12 -6.23 7.40 9.70
C ALA A 12 -4.91 6.65 9.46
N ALA A 13 -3.78 7.20 9.91
CA ALA A 13 -2.47 6.55 9.81
C ALA A 13 -2.38 5.28 10.67
N PHE A 14 -2.85 5.32 11.93
CA PHE A 14 -2.89 4.11 12.78
C PHE A 14 -3.81 3.04 12.21
N GLY A 15 -4.97 3.45 11.67
CA GLY A 15 -5.89 2.55 10.99
C GLY A 15 -5.24 1.86 9.78
N GLY A 16 -4.39 2.57 9.03
CA GLY A 16 -3.72 2.00 7.86
C GLY A 16 -2.64 0.99 8.24
N VAL A 17 -1.89 1.24 9.32
CA VAL A 17 -0.94 0.26 9.86
C VAL A 17 -1.65 -0.98 10.41
N ALA A 18 -2.77 -0.81 11.12
CA ALA A 18 -3.58 -1.93 11.60
C ALA A 18 -4.17 -2.76 10.44
N SER A 19 -4.62 -2.08 9.39
CA SER A 19 -5.12 -2.72 8.18
C SER A 19 -4.01 -3.48 7.44
N ALA A 20 -2.78 -2.97 7.43
CA ALA A 20 -1.63 -3.71 6.88
C ALA A 20 -1.35 -5.01 7.65
N ALA A 21 -1.43 -4.98 8.98
CA ALA A 21 -1.29 -6.18 9.81
C ALA A 21 -2.45 -7.17 9.61
N TYR A 22 -3.66 -6.68 9.36
CA TYR A 22 -4.82 -7.49 9.04
C TYR A 22 -4.69 -8.19 7.67
N ILE A 23 -4.28 -7.44 6.63
CA ILE A 23 -4.04 -7.96 5.28
C ILE A 23 -2.97 -9.06 5.27
N HIS A 24 -1.98 -8.96 6.18
CA HIS A 24 -0.95 -9.99 6.31
C HIS A 24 -1.52 -11.35 6.75
N LYS A 25 -2.52 -11.37 7.64
CA LYS A 25 -3.16 -12.61 8.12
C LYS A 25 -4.28 -13.10 7.20
N TRP A 26 -4.96 -12.19 6.51
CA TRP A 26 -6.10 -12.47 5.67
C TRP A 26 -5.89 -11.81 4.30
N PRO A 27 -5.57 -12.58 3.25
CA PRO A 27 -5.33 -12.01 1.93
C PRO A 27 -6.61 -11.37 1.41
N MET A 28 -6.71 -10.06 1.61
CA MET A 28 -7.83 -9.24 1.15
C MET A 28 -7.78 -9.15 -0.38
N ARG A 29 -8.87 -9.56 -1.03
CA ARG A 29 -9.05 -9.32 -2.46
C ARG A 29 -9.14 -7.81 -2.71
N GLY A 30 -8.57 -7.37 -3.84
CA GLY A 30 -8.51 -5.94 -4.19
C GLY A 30 -9.87 -5.23 -4.18
N GLU A 31 -10.94 -5.97 -4.49
CA GLU A 31 -12.33 -5.48 -4.41
C GLU A 31 -12.74 -5.04 -3.00
N VAL A 32 -12.38 -5.82 -1.98
CA VAL A 32 -12.72 -5.52 -0.58
C VAL A 32 -11.90 -4.33 -0.09
N GLY A 33 -10.63 -4.24 -0.49
CA GLY A 33 -9.78 -3.10 -0.21
C GLY A 33 -10.33 -1.79 -0.78
N LEU A 34 -10.81 -1.82 -2.03
CA LEU A 34 -11.46 -0.66 -2.66
C LEU A 34 -12.70 -0.22 -1.87
N LEU A 35 -13.56 -1.19 -1.48
CA LEU A 35 -14.78 -0.89 -0.73
C LEU A 35 -14.48 -0.28 0.65
N THR A 36 -13.45 -0.77 1.34
CA THR A 36 -13.05 -0.22 2.65
C THR A 36 -12.56 1.22 2.55
N GLU A 37 -11.80 1.57 1.51
CA GLU A 37 -11.30 2.94 1.28
C GLU A 37 -12.43 3.90 0.91
N VAL A 38 -13.35 3.46 0.06
CA VAL A 38 -14.53 4.25 -0.32
C VAL A 38 -15.42 4.50 0.89
N ALA A 39 -15.65 3.48 1.72
CA ALA A 39 -16.43 3.62 2.95
C ALA A 39 -15.76 4.60 3.94
N LEU A 40 -14.44 4.54 4.09
CA LEU A 40 -13.66 5.42 4.96
C LEU A 40 -13.70 6.89 4.45
N GLY A 41 -13.56 7.10 3.15
CA GLY A 41 -13.71 8.42 2.53
C GLY A 41 -15.13 9.00 2.68
N ALA A 42 -16.16 8.18 2.47
CA ALA A 42 -17.56 8.58 2.65
C ALA A 42 -17.86 8.94 4.12
N ALA A 43 -17.35 8.16 5.07
CA ALA A 43 -17.48 8.44 6.51
C ALA A 43 -16.77 9.74 6.90
N ALA A 44 -15.57 10.00 6.38
CA ALA A 44 -14.84 11.25 6.63
C ALA A 44 -15.56 12.48 6.05
N PHE A 45 -16.15 12.34 4.86
CA PHE A 45 -16.97 13.39 4.24
C PHE A 45 -18.23 13.67 5.07
N ALA A 46 -18.96 12.62 5.47
CA ALA A 46 -20.15 12.74 6.29
C ALA A 46 -19.85 13.36 7.66
N TYR A 47 -18.76 12.95 8.33
CA TYR A 47 -18.32 13.52 9.60
C TYR A 47 -18.12 15.03 9.50
N LYS A 48 -17.33 15.48 8.51
CA LYS A 48 -17.06 16.91 8.33
C LYS A 48 -18.30 17.70 7.93
N ARG A 49 -19.24 17.09 7.20
CA ARG A 49 -20.48 17.75 6.77
C ARG A 49 -21.51 17.87 7.88
N MET A 50 -21.63 16.85 8.74
CA MET A 50 -22.63 16.76 9.80
C MET A 50 -22.19 17.43 11.10
N VAL A 51 -20.90 17.33 11.46
CA VAL A 51 -20.39 17.84 12.74
C VAL A 51 -19.89 19.28 12.61
N GLU A 52 -19.11 19.58 11.57
CA GLU A 52 -18.49 20.91 11.40
C GLU A 52 -19.31 21.86 10.52
N GLY A 53 -20.34 21.34 9.80
CA GLY A 53 -21.14 22.16 8.89
C GLY A 53 -20.34 22.79 7.74
N GLY A 54 -19.13 22.29 7.46
CA GLY A 54 -18.22 22.87 6.49
C GLY A 54 -18.76 22.85 5.05
N GLY A 55 -18.36 23.83 4.24
CA GLY A 55 -18.67 23.88 2.82
C GLY A 55 -18.19 22.64 2.06
N ILE A 56 -18.88 22.28 0.97
CA ILE A 56 -18.65 21.05 0.20
C ILE A 56 -17.17 20.90 -0.20
N GLY A 57 -16.52 21.98 -0.63
CA GLY A 57 -15.10 21.95 -1.03
C GLY A 57 -14.15 21.56 0.10
N SER A 58 -14.40 22.05 1.33
CA SER A 58 -13.53 21.71 2.48
C SER A 58 -13.78 20.30 3.01
N ALA A 59 -14.99 19.78 2.83
CA ALA A 59 -15.36 18.39 3.13
C ALA A 59 -14.68 17.41 2.17
N VAL A 60 -14.73 17.68 0.86
CA VAL A 60 -14.06 16.86 -0.16
C VAL A 60 -12.54 16.84 0.04
N GLY A 61 -11.92 18.01 0.25
CA GLY A 61 -10.48 18.09 0.49
C GLY A 61 -10.03 17.32 1.75
N PHE A 62 -10.86 17.30 2.78
CA PHE A 62 -10.57 16.53 4.00
C PHE A 62 -10.70 15.02 3.78
N ALA A 63 -11.78 14.56 3.15
CA ALA A 63 -11.98 13.15 2.83
C ALA A 63 -10.84 12.60 1.96
N LEU A 64 -10.43 13.33 0.92
CA LEU A 64 -9.28 12.97 0.09
C LEU A 64 -7.99 12.89 0.91
N SER A 65 -7.74 13.86 1.79
CA SER A 65 -6.53 13.83 2.62
C SER A 65 -6.48 12.62 3.56
N ILE A 66 -7.64 12.18 4.08
CA ILE A 66 -7.72 11.01 4.95
C ILE A 66 -7.45 9.72 4.17
N VAL A 67 -8.09 9.55 3.01
CA VAL A 67 -7.88 8.37 2.15
C VAL A 67 -6.42 8.29 1.69
N LEU A 68 -5.82 9.40 1.27
CA LEU A 68 -4.42 9.43 0.85
C LEU A 68 -3.46 9.04 1.97
N VAL A 69 -3.67 9.54 3.19
CA VAL A 69 -2.84 9.20 4.35
C VAL A 69 -3.00 7.73 4.73
N HIS A 70 -4.23 7.21 4.72
CA HIS A 70 -4.51 5.81 5.02
C HIS A 70 -3.84 4.89 4.00
N PHE A 71 -4.07 5.13 2.71
CA PHE A 71 -3.45 4.38 1.62
C PHE A 71 -1.92 4.45 1.64
N ALA A 72 -1.34 5.63 1.87
CA ALA A 72 0.11 5.79 1.95
C ALA A 72 0.71 5.03 3.14
N SER A 73 0.05 5.05 4.30
CA SER A 73 0.49 4.30 5.48
C SER A 73 0.41 2.79 5.28
N LEU A 74 -0.66 2.30 4.61
CA LEU A 74 -0.83 0.91 4.18
C LEU A 74 0.30 0.47 3.23
N ALA A 75 0.54 1.24 2.17
CA ALA A 75 1.58 0.96 1.19
C ALA A 75 2.97 0.96 1.83
N LEU A 76 3.26 1.93 2.71
CA LEU A 76 4.54 2.02 3.39
C LEU A 76 4.74 0.86 4.38
N ALA A 77 3.73 0.53 5.18
CA ALA A 77 3.79 -0.60 6.11
C ALA A 77 3.99 -1.94 5.38
N THR A 78 3.30 -2.16 4.26
CA THR A 78 3.44 -3.39 3.46
C THR A 78 4.80 -3.50 2.78
N VAL A 79 5.32 -2.40 2.22
CA VAL A 79 6.67 -2.37 1.63
C VAL A 79 7.74 -2.60 2.69
N LEU A 80 7.65 -1.92 3.84
CA LEU A 80 8.58 -2.10 4.95
C LEU A 80 8.56 -3.55 5.46
N TYR A 81 7.38 -4.13 5.67
CA TYR A 81 7.26 -5.52 6.09
C TYR A 81 7.90 -6.49 5.08
N ARG A 82 7.76 -6.22 3.79
CA ARG A 82 8.29 -7.08 2.71
C ARG A 82 9.80 -6.96 2.51
N ILE A 83 10.39 -5.80 2.82
CA ILE A 83 11.85 -5.58 2.79
C ILE A 83 12.48 -6.08 4.10
N SER A 84 11.72 -6.12 5.18
CA SER A 84 12.18 -6.55 6.49
C SER A 84 12.67 -8.01 6.49
N PRO A 85 13.75 -8.33 7.23
CA PRO A 85 14.28 -9.70 7.35
C PRO A 85 13.30 -10.69 7.99
N PHE A 86 12.19 -10.21 8.56
CA PHE A 86 11.09 -11.06 9.03
C PHE A 86 10.26 -11.67 7.90
N HIS A 87 10.49 -11.28 6.64
CA HIS A 87 9.81 -11.89 5.50
C HIS A 87 10.57 -13.14 5.02
N PRO A 88 9.94 -14.33 4.94
CA PRO A 88 10.60 -15.59 4.60
C PRO A 88 11.20 -15.65 3.19
N LEU A 89 10.88 -14.67 2.34
CA LEU A 89 11.42 -14.51 1.00
C LEU A 89 12.50 -13.41 0.88
N TYR A 90 13.02 -12.90 2.03
CA TYR A 90 14.09 -11.91 2.07
C TYR A 90 15.42 -12.46 1.52
N ASP A 91 15.74 -13.71 1.87
CA ASP A 91 17.01 -14.39 1.52
C ASP A 91 17.20 -14.65 0.03
N PHE A 92 16.15 -14.52 -0.77
CA PHE A 92 16.27 -14.70 -2.21
C PHE A 92 16.93 -13.48 -2.87
N PRO A 93 18.06 -13.68 -3.56
CA PRO A 93 18.74 -12.60 -4.25
C PRO A 93 17.92 -12.14 -5.46
N GLY A 94 17.84 -10.82 -5.65
CA GLY A 94 17.12 -10.21 -6.77
C GLY A 94 17.17 -8.68 -6.73
N PRO A 95 16.90 -8.00 -7.85
CA PRO A 95 16.95 -6.54 -7.91
C PRO A 95 15.88 -5.92 -6.99
N PHE A 96 16.25 -4.95 -6.15
CA PHE A 96 15.34 -4.29 -5.20
C PHE A 96 14.03 -3.78 -5.83
N VAL A 97 14.08 -3.29 -7.07
CA VAL A 97 12.91 -2.79 -7.81
C VAL A 97 11.84 -3.87 -7.99
N TRP A 98 12.25 -5.13 -8.11
CA TRP A 98 11.37 -6.28 -8.29
C TRP A 98 10.83 -6.82 -6.96
N LYS A 99 11.46 -6.46 -5.84
CA LYS A 99 10.95 -6.71 -4.50
C LYS A 99 9.84 -5.72 -4.12
N MET A 100 9.88 -4.51 -4.68
CA MET A 100 8.93 -3.44 -4.37
C MET A 100 7.69 -3.43 -5.28
N THR A 101 7.84 -3.71 -6.59
CA THR A 101 6.71 -3.58 -7.54
C THR A 101 6.72 -4.64 -8.63
N SER A 102 5.53 -5.12 -9.01
CA SER A 102 5.30 -6.02 -10.16
C SER A 102 5.37 -5.28 -11.49
N LEU A 103 5.37 -3.95 -11.49
CA LEU A 103 5.39 -3.11 -12.70
C LEU A 103 6.61 -3.40 -13.58
N LYS A 104 7.78 -3.67 -12.99
CA LYS A 104 8.97 -3.99 -13.78
C LYS A 104 8.89 -5.37 -14.44
N LEU A 105 8.21 -6.32 -13.79
CA LEU A 105 7.90 -7.62 -14.36
C LEU A 105 6.88 -7.46 -15.51
N ALA A 106 5.83 -6.66 -15.32
CA ALA A 106 4.85 -6.35 -16.36
C ALA A 106 5.53 -5.70 -17.58
N GLN A 107 6.40 -4.70 -17.38
CA GLN A 107 7.18 -4.08 -18.46
C GLN A 107 8.07 -5.10 -19.18
N MET A 108 8.64 -6.06 -18.45
CA MET A 108 9.47 -7.11 -19.03
C MET A 108 8.67 -8.11 -19.88
N VAL A 109 7.50 -8.50 -19.40
CA VAL A 109 6.58 -9.37 -20.14
C VAL A 109 6.11 -8.65 -21.40
N TRP A 110 5.71 -7.38 -21.26
CA TRP A 110 5.29 -6.54 -22.39
C TRP A 110 6.38 -6.43 -23.45
N SER A 111 7.66 -6.32 -23.07
CA SER A 111 8.75 -6.19 -24.05
C SER A 111 9.07 -7.47 -24.81
N GLY A 112 8.39 -8.61 -24.55
CA GLY A 112 8.61 -9.92 -25.20
C GLY A 112 9.94 -10.61 -24.87
N LYS A 113 10.95 -9.86 -24.40
CA LYS A 113 12.31 -10.31 -24.07
C LYS A 113 12.46 -10.87 -22.65
N ARG A 114 11.39 -11.48 -22.12
CA ARG A 114 11.38 -12.02 -20.75
C ARG A 114 12.46 -13.08 -20.57
N HIS A 115 12.60 -13.98 -21.53
CA HIS A 115 13.56 -15.08 -21.48
C HIS A 115 15.01 -14.57 -21.40
N GLU A 116 15.40 -13.60 -22.24
CA GLU A 116 16.74 -13.00 -22.21
C GLU A 116 17.05 -12.35 -20.86
N LYS A 117 16.12 -11.57 -20.33
CA LYS A 117 16.32 -10.87 -19.06
C LYS A 117 16.37 -11.82 -17.87
N ILE A 118 15.62 -12.92 -17.89
CA ILE A 118 15.70 -13.97 -16.89
C ILE A 118 17.08 -14.65 -16.93
N ILE A 119 17.62 -14.94 -18.12
CA ILE A 119 18.96 -15.53 -18.26
C ILE A 119 20.03 -14.58 -17.72
N GLN A 120 19.94 -13.29 -18.03
CA GLN A 120 20.87 -12.27 -17.50
C GLN A 120 20.80 -12.17 -15.97
N LEU A 121 19.60 -12.28 -15.40
CA LEU A 121 19.42 -12.28 -13.95
C LEU A 121 20.05 -13.50 -13.28
N HIS A 122 19.87 -14.71 -13.84
CA HIS A 122 20.52 -15.91 -13.32
C HIS A 122 22.04 -15.85 -13.43
N LYS A 123 22.58 -15.22 -14.49
CA LYS A 123 24.03 -14.95 -14.60
C LYS A 123 24.55 -14.01 -13.50
N LYS A 124 23.74 -13.04 -13.06
CA LYS A 124 24.14 -12.03 -12.07
C LYS A 124 23.90 -12.45 -10.61
N TYR A 125 22.79 -13.14 -10.34
CA TYR A 125 22.32 -13.44 -8.98
C TYR A 125 22.38 -14.94 -8.61
N GLY A 126 22.72 -15.82 -9.56
CA GLY A 126 22.88 -17.25 -9.33
C GLY A 126 21.67 -18.10 -9.74
N LYS A 127 21.64 -19.36 -9.27
CA LYS A 127 20.65 -20.36 -9.69
C LYS A 127 19.19 -20.03 -9.34
N VAL A 128 18.95 -19.18 -8.35
CA VAL A 128 17.59 -18.83 -7.90
C VAL A 128 17.46 -17.31 -7.84
N VAL A 129 16.48 -16.75 -8.55
CA VAL A 129 16.20 -15.31 -8.57
C VAL A 129 14.73 -15.04 -8.34
N ARG A 130 14.42 -14.11 -7.43
CA ARG A 130 13.05 -13.63 -7.23
C ARG A 130 12.63 -12.74 -8.40
N THR A 131 11.67 -13.22 -9.19
CA THR A 131 11.16 -12.50 -10.38
C THR A 131 9.78 -11.85 -10.16
N GLY A 132 9.19 -12.01 -8.97
CA GLY A 132 7.85 -11.52 -8.67
C GLY A 132 7.73 -10.86 -7.29
N THR A 133 6.76 -9.95 -7.22
CA THR A 133 6.16 -9.46 -5.98
C THR A 133 4.97 -10.33 -5.63
#